data_AF-A0A2W5U6N9-F1
#
_entry.id   AF-A0A2W5U6N9-F1
#
_cell.length_a   1.000
_cell.length_b   1.000
_cell.length_c   1.000
_cell.angle_alpha   90.00
_cell.angle_beta   90.00
_cell.angle_gamma   90.00
#
_symmetry.space_group_name_H-M   'P 1'
#
loop_
_entity.id
_entity.type
_entity.pdbx_description
1 polymer ?
#
loop_
_entity_poly.entity_id
_entity_poly.type
_entity_poly.pdbx_seq_one_letter_code
_entity_poly.pdbx_strand_id
1 'polypeptide(L)'
;DGIIVARTDSEGADLTQKIPVVKEPGDIASQYIGFLDTVEIDIADAQEDEILIKRDGKLHRPKRLASGLYQFRPDTQIDRVVLDCVSSLQNGADLLWIETATPNVDEIAHMVNRVKETVPNAKLVYNNSPSFNWTLNFRQQAYDRWVAEGKDVSAYDRAKLMSAEYDATELAADADEKVRTFQADASREAGVFHHLITLPTYHTAALSTHELAQGYFGSEGMLAYVAGVQRKEIRGGIACVKHQAMAGSDIGDDHKEIFSGDNALKAHDDAKNTMNQFAAH
;
A
#
# COMPACT_ATOMS: atom_id res chain seq x y z
N ASP A 1 20.42 8.65 -13.98
CA ASP A 1 20.54 7.75 -12.82
C ASP A 1 19.30 7.84 -11.92
N GLY A 2 18.13 7.51 -12.47
CA GLY A 2 16.89 7.41 -11.68
C GLY A 2 16.55 5.94 -11.46
N ILE A 3 15.84 5.64 -10.37
CA ILE A 3 15.31 4.30 -10.08
C ILE A 3 13.92 4.16 -10.69
N ILE A 4 13.68 3.09 -11.44
CA ILE A 4 12.39 2.76 -12.04
C ILE A 4 11.72 1.65 -11.20
N VAL A 5 10.56 1.96 -10.63
CA VAL A 5 9.70 0.97 -9.95
C VAL A 5 8.58 0.58 -10.91
N ALA A 6 8.55 -0.68 -11.33
CA ALA A 6 7.48 -1.21 -12.17
C ALA A 6 6.37 -1.81 -11.31
N ARG A 7 5.20 -1.18 -11.34
CA ARG A 7 3.98 -1.65 -10.68
C ARG A 7 3.18 -2.56 -11.60
N THR A 8 2.70 -3.68 -11.06
CA THR A 8 1.65 -4.50 -11.66
C THR A 8 0.41 -4.56 -10.77
N ASP A 9 -0.75 -4.51 -11.41
CA ASP A 9 -2.08 -4.68 -10.81
C ASP A 9 -2.72 -6.01 -11.26
N SER A 10 -1.94 -6.90 -11.88
CA SER A 10 -2.44 -8.14 -12.48
C SER A 10 -3.09 -9.10 -11.47
N GLU A 11 -2.76 -9.02 -10.18
CA GLU A 11 -3.41 -9.84 -9.14
C GLU A 11 -4.92 -9.55 -9.07
N GLY A 12 -5.30 -8.27 -9.04
CA GLY A 12 -6.70 -7.84 -8.96
C GLY A 12 -7.37 -7.58 -10.31
N ALA A 13 -6.62 -7.63 -11.42
CA ALA A 13 -7.15 -7.32 -12.75
C ALA A 13 -7.54 -8.59 -13.52
N ASP A 14 -8.84 -8.77 -13.74
CA ASP A 14 -9.39 -9.89 -14.53
C ASP A 14 -9.73 -9.54 -15.98
N LEU A 15 -9.53 -8.28 -16.37
CA LEU A 15 -9.94 -7.75 -17.66
C LEU A 15 -8.79 -7.06 -18.39
N THR A 16 -8.85 -7.07 -19.72
CA THR A 16 -7.97 -6.28 -20.58
C THR A 16 -8.73 -5.60 -21.72
N GLN A 17 -8.27 -4.42 -22.11
CA GLN A 17 -8.85 -3.68 -23.22
C GLN A 17 -8.24 -4.07 -24.57
N LYS A 18 -6.94 -4.38 -24.59
CA LYS A 18 -6.18 -4.58 -25.83
C LYS A 18 -5.62 -5.98 -25.89
N ILE A 19 -5.73 -6.58 -27.08
CA ILE A 19 -5.04 -7.82 -27.42
C ILE A 19 -3.74 -7.40 -28.12
N PRO A 20 -2.56 -7.66 -27.54
CA PRO A 20 -1.28 -7.24 -28.12
C PRO A 20 -0.99 -8.02 -29.41
N VAL A 21 -0.14 -7.46 -30.28
CA VAL A 21 0.23 -8.12 -31.53
C VAL A 21 1.38 -9.08 -31.28
N VAL A 22 1.16 -10.36 -31.59
CA VAL A 22 2.20 -11.40 -31.58
C VAL A 22 3.11 -11.22 -32.79
N LYS A 23 4.42 -11.14 -32.54
CA LYS A 23 5.44 -11.11 -33.60
C LYS A 23 5.98 -12.50 -33.87
N GLU A 24 6.19 -13.29 -32.82
CA GLU A 24 6.66 -14.67 -32.91
C GLU A 24 6.02 -15.56 -31.84
N PRO A 25 5.85 -16.87 -32.09
CA PRO A 25 5.29 -17.79 -31.10
C PRO A 25 6.09 -17.76 -29.80
N GLY A 26 5.41 -17.55 -28.67
CA GLY A 26 6.04 -17.53 -27.35
C GLY A 26 6.60 -16.18 -26.88
N ASP A 27 6.51 -15.12 -27.70
CA ASP A 27 6.82 -13.77 -27.22
C ASP A 27 5.87 -13.31 -26.10
N ILE A 28 6.17 -12.17 -25.46
CA ILE A 28 5.38 -11.65 -24.33
C ILE A 28 3.91 -11.45 -24.73
N ALA A 29 3.63 -11.00 -25.95
CA ALA A 29 2.27 -10.83 -26.44
C ALA A 29 1.56 -12.19 -26.58
N SER A 30 2.25 -13.21 -27.07
CA SER A 30 1.75 -14.58 -27.19
C SER A 30 1.42 -15.17 -25.82
N GLN A 31 2.30 -14.98 -24.83
CA GLN A 31 2.08 -15.40 -23.44
C GLN A 31 0.89 -14.67 -22.81
N TYR A 32 0.80 -13.35 -23.00
CA TYR A 32 -0.30 -12.53 -22.49
C TYR A 32 -1.67 -12.97 -23.04
N ILE A 33 -1.76 -13.16 -24.36
CA ILE A 33 -2.96 -13.70 -25.02
C ILE A 33 -3.29 -15.08 -24.47
N GLY A 34 -2.26 -15.88 -24.17
CA GLY A 34 -2.35 -17.18 -23.53
C GLY A 34 -3.22 -17.21 -22.27
N PHE A 35 -3.40 -16.09 -21.56
CA PHE A 35 -4.25 -16.00 -20.37
C PHE A 35 -5.73 -15.72 -20.65
N LEU A 36 -6.10 -15.30 -21.86
CA LEU A 36 -7.49 -14.98 -22.19
C LEU A 36 -8.42 -16.18 -21.97
N ASP A 37 -9.59 -15.91 -21.41
CA ASP A 37 -10.70 -16.85 -21.32
C ASP A 37 -11.33 -16.99 -22.70
N THR A 38 -11.27 -18.18 -23.26
CA THR A 38 -11.65 -18.44 -24.65
C THR A 38 -12.32 -19.78 -24.77
N VAL A 39 -13.32 -19.88 -25.66
CA VAL A 39 -13.95 -21.15 -26.04
C VAL A 39 -13.60 -21.45 -27.48
N GLU A 40 -13.18 -22.68 -27.76
CA GLU A 40 -12.98 -23.17 -29.14
C GLU A 40 -14.31 -23.10 -29.90
N ILE A 41 -14.27 -22.69 -31.16
CA ILE A 41 -15.46 -22.53 -31.99
C ILE A 41 -15.17 -22.87 -33.46
N ASP A 42 -16.17 -23.42 -34.15
CA ASP A 42 -16.14 -23.53 -35.61
C ASP A 42 -16.51 -22.18 -36.27
N ILE A 43 -15.93 -21.88 -37.42
CA ILE A 43 -16.25 -20.65 -38.16
C ILE A 43 -17.74 -20.58 -38.55
N ALA A 44 -18.40 -21.72 -38.74
CA ALA A 44 -19.82 -21.79 -39.04
C ALA A 44 -20.73 -21.32 -37.88
N ASP A 45 -20.23 -21.35 -36.64
CA ASP A 45 -20.96 -20.93 -35.43
C ASP A 45 -20.59 -19.50 -34.97
N ALA A 46 -19.67 -18.85 -35.69
CA ALA A 46 -19.27 -17.47 -35.44
C ALA A 46 -20.36 -16.50 -35.87
N GLN A 47 -20.58 -15.45 -35.09
CA GLN A 47 -21.50 -14.39 -35.48
C GLN A 47 -20.84 -13.41 -36.46
N GLU A 48 -21.64 -12.72 -37.26
CA GLU A 48 -21.16 -11.60 -38.07
C GLU A 48 -20.49 -10.56 -37.16
N ASP A 49 -19.37 -10.00 -37.64
CA ASP A 49 -18.53 -9.01 -36.93
C ASP A 49 -17.93 -9.48 -35.58
N GLU A 50 -17.92 -10.79 -35.32
CA GLU A 50 -17.32 -11.35 -34.11
C GLU A 50 -15.78 -11.34 -34.14
N ILE A 51 -15.15 -10.99 -33.01
CA ILE A 51 -13.70 -11.03 -32.87
C ILE A 51 -13.27 -12.43 -32.41
N LEU A 52 -12.55 -13.13 -33.27
CA LEU A 52 -11.97 -14.43 -32.99
C LEU A 52 -10.44 -14.35 -32.92
N ILE A 53 -9.83 -15.27 -32.18
CA ILE A 53 -8.38 -15.47 -32.18
C ILE A 53 -8.07 -16.89 -32.64
N LYS A 54 -6.89 -17.09 -33.25
CA LYS A 54 -6.38 -18.42 -33.57
C LYS A 54 -5.48 -18.91 -32.44
N ARG A 55 -5.73 -20.12 -31.94
CA ARG A 55 -4.91 -20.81 -30.94
C ARG A 55 -4.81 -22.29 -31.31
N ASP A 56 -3.59 -22.83 -31.28
CA ASP A 56 -3.31 -24.26 -31.55
C ASP A 56 -3.96 -24.79 -32.85
N GLY A 57 -3.94 -23.95 -33.90
CA GLY A 57 -4.50 -24.29 -35.21
C GLY A 57 -6.02 -24.10 -35.32
N LYS A 58 -6.71 -23.78 -34.24
CA LYS A 58 -8.17 -23.65 -34.16
C LYS A 58 -8.62 -22.22 -33.90
N LEU A 59 -9.89 -21.92 -34.19
CA LEU A 59 -10.51 -20.64 -33.85
C LEU A 59 -11.08 -20.69 -32.45
N HIS A 60 -10.93 -19.57 -31.74
CA HIS A 60 -11.36 -19.39 -30.38
C HIS A 60 -12.10 -18.05 -30.24
N ARG A 61 -13.24 -18.09 -29.56
CA ARG A 61 -14.01 -16.92 -29.12
C ARG A 61 -13.50 -16.47 -27.75
N PRO A 62 -12.77 -15.35 -27.63
CA PRO A 62 -12.44 -14.78 -26.33
C PRO A 62 -13.69 -14.22 -25.66
N LYS A 63 -13.85 -14.45 -24.36
CA LYS A 63 -14.96 -13.90 -23.59
C LYS A 63 -14.82 -12.38 -23.52
N ARG A 64 -15.84 -11.69 -24.04
CA ARG A 64 -15.87 -10.23 -24.17
C ARG A 64 -17.13 -9.67 -23.53
N LEU A 65 -16.98 -8.67 -22.68
CA LEU A 65 -18.08 -7.98 -22.00
C LEU A 65 -18.74 -6.96 -22.93
N ALA A 66 -19.95 -6.52 -22.58
CA ALA A 66 -20.66 -5.44 -23.29
C ALA A 66 -19.87 -4.11 -23.30
N SER A 67 -18.99 -3.90 -22.33
CA SER A 67 -18.05 -2.76 -22.29
C SER A 67 -16.93 -2.85 -23.34
N GLY A 68 -16.81 -3.98 -24.04
CA GLY A 68 -15.78 -4.25 -25.03
C GLY A 68 -14.49 -4.85 -24.46
N LEU A 69 -14.38 -5.01 -23.14
CA LEU A 69 -13.23 -5.61 -22.45
C LEU A 69 -13.22 -7.13 -22.58
N TYR A 70 -12.03 -7.72 -22.68
CA TYR A 70 -11.82 -9.16 -22.68
C TYR A 70 -11.52 -9.66 -21.27
N GLN A 71 -11.93 -10.89 -20.98
CA GLN A 71 -11.72 -11.52 -19.68
C GLN A 71 -10.54 -12.50 -19.72
N PHE A 72 -9.72 -12.48 -18.67
CA PHE A 72 -8.73 -13.52 -18.41
C PHE A 72 -9.38 -14.74 -17.76
N ARG A 73 -8.78 -15.91 -17.94
CA ARG A 73 -9.21 -17.11 -17.21
C ARG A 73 -9.02 -16.92 -15.71
N PRO A 74 -9.90 -17.52 -14.89
CA PRO A 74 -9.65 -17.62 -13.46
C PRO A 74 -8.31 -18.34 -13.19
N ASP A 75 -7.76 -18.09 -12.01
CA ASP A 75 -6.52 -18.71 -11.51
C ASP A 75 -5.26 -18.40 -12.33
N THR A 76 -5.28 -17.36 -13.16
CA THR A 76 -4.11 -16.88 -13.93
C THR A 76 -3.44 -15.64 -13.34
N GLN A 77 -3.97 -15.10 -12.24
CA GLN A 77 -3.54 -13.85 -11.61
C GLN A 77 -2.05 -13.85 -11.31
N ILE A 78 -1.56 -14.87 -10.60
CA ILE A 78 -0.16 -14.99 -10.20
C ILE A 78 0.75 -15.18 -11.42
N ASP A 79 0.34 -15.99 -12.40
CA ASP A 79 1.13 -16.20 -13.63
C ASP A 79 1.32 -14.89 -14.40
N ARG A 80 0.28 -14.06 -14.46
CA ARG A 80 0.32 -12.73 -15.08
C ARG A 80 1.23 -11.78 -14.30
N VAL A 81 1.14 -11.77 -12.96
CA VAL A 81 2.06 -11.00 -12.10
C VAL A 81 3.51 -11.39 -12.36
N VAL A 82 3.82 -12.69 -12.43
CA VAL A 82 5.17 -13.18 -12.70
C VAL A 82 5.65 -12.72 -14.08
N LEU A 83 4.81 -12.87 -15.13
CA LEU A 83 5.13 -12.39 -16.48
C LEU A 83 5.45 -10.88 -16.48
N ASP A 84 4.59 -10.07 -15.84
CA ASP A 84 4.77 -8.62 -15.79
C ASP A 84 6.08 -8.25 -15.08
N CYS A 85 6.36 -8.89 -13.95
CA CYS A 85 7.53 -8.61 -13.12
C CYS A 85 8.83 -8.99 -13.83
N VAL A 86 8.90 -10.21 -14.36
CA VAL A 86 10.07 -10.69 -15.12
C VAL A 86 10.31 -9.81 -16.34
N SER A 87 9.26 -9.54 -17.11
CA SER A 87 9.35 -8.65 -18.28
C SER A 87 9.83 -7.26 -17.90
N SER A 88 9.33 -6.69 -16.80
CA SER A 88 9.74 -5.36 -16.34
C SER A 88 11.22 -5.30 -15.98
N LEU A 89 11.70 -6.25 -15.18
CA LEU A 89 13.12 -6.29 -14.77
C LEU A 89 14.06 -6.54 -15.95
N GLN A 90 13.64 -7.37 -16.92
CA GLN A 90 14.44 -7.62 -18.13
C GLN A 90 14.47 -6.44 -19.10
N ASN A 91 13.56 -5.46 -18.93
CA ASN A 91 13.42 -4.31 -19.83
C ASN A 91 13.64 -2.96 -19.12
N GLY A 92 14.39 -2.95 -18.02
CA GLY A 92 14.96 -1.73 -17.43
C GLY A 92 14.30 -1.24 -16.15
N ALA A 93 13.39 -1.99 -15.54
CA ALA A 93 12.96 -1.71 -14.16
C ALA A 93 14.04 -2.13 -13.15
N ASP A 94 14.21 -1.35 -12.08
CA ASP A 94 15.14 -1.64 -11.00
C ASP A 94 14.46 -2.37 -9.83
N LEU A 95 13.18 -2.03 -9.59
CA LEU A 95 12.37 -2.54 -8.50
C LEU A 95 10.97 -2.91 -9.02
N LEU A 96 10.32 -3.81 -8.30
CA LEU A 96 8.94 -4.23 -8.55
C LEU A 96 7.99 -3.63 -7.51
N TRP A 97 6.73 -3.47 -7.87
CA TRP A 97 5.60 -3.29 -6.96
C TRP A 97 4.50 -4.23 -7.45
N ILE A 98 4.04 -5.14 -6.59
CA ILE A 98 2.89 -6.00 -6.86
C ILE A 98 1.77 -5.49 -5.96
N GLU A 99 0.68 -4.97 -6.54
CA GLU A 99 -0.48 -4.55 -5.76
C GLU A 99 -1.25 -5.79 -5.31
N THR A 100 -1.42 -5.95 -4.00
CA THR A 100 -2.04 -7.13 -3.39
C THR A 100 -3.41 -6.83 -2.81
N ALA A 101 -4.28 -7.85 -2.75
CA ALA A 101 -5.61 -7.72 -2.15
C ALA A 101 -5.58 -7.77 -0.61
N THR A 102 -4.60 -8.46 -0.03
CA THR A 102 -4.45 -8.62 1.44
C THR A 102 -2.98 -8.49 1.88
N PRO A 103 -2.72 -8.17 3.17
CA PRO A 103 -1.37 -8.20 3.73
C PRO A 103 -1.01 -9.63 4.16
N ASN A 104 -0.49 -10.44 3.23
CA ASN A 104 -0.09 -11.83 3.47
C ASN A 104 1.35 -12.07 3.01
N VAL A 105 2.23 -12.46 3.95
CA VAL A 105 3.66 -12.69 3.67
C VAL A 105 3.88 -13.89 2.76
N ASP A 106 3.13 -14.97 2.95
CA ASP A 106 3.31 -16.21 2.19
C ASP A 106 2.86 -16.02 0.73
N GLU A 107 1.77 -15.27 0.53
CA GLU A 107 1.25 -14.94 -0.80
C GLU A 107 2.25 -14.09 -1.60
N ILE A 108 2.76 -13.00 -1.01
CA ILE A 108 3.76 -12.17 -1.70
C ILE A 108 5.09 -12.91 -1.89
N ALA A 109 5.51 -13.73 -0.92
CA ALA A 109 6.70 -14.57 -1.05
C ALA A 109 6.54 -15.58 -2.19
N HIS A 110 5.38 -16.22 -2.32
CA HIS A 110 5.10 -17.14 -3.42
C HIS A 110 5.27 -16.45 -4.78
N MET A 111 4.68 -15.27 -4.97
CA MET A 111 4.81 -14.51 -6.22
C MET A 111 6.25 -14.10 -6.50
N VAL A 112 6.96 -13.53 -5.52
CA VAL A 112 8.33 -13.05 -5.73
C VAL A 112 9.32 -14.20 -5.92
N ASN A 113 9.13 -15.34 -5.26
CA ASN A 113 10.02 -16.49 -5.44
C ASN A 113 9.92 -17.05 -6.86
N ARG A 114 8.71 -17.07 -7.46
CA ARG A 114 8.54 -17.41 -8.87
C ARG A 114 9.22 -16.42 -9.82
N VAL A 115 9.23 -15.12 -9.50
CA VAL A 115 10.01 -14.13 -10.26
C VAL A 115 11.51 -14.40 -10.11
N LYS A 116 11.98 -14.73 -8.90
CA LYS A 116 13.38 -15.01 -8.60
C LYS A 116 13.93 -16.27 -9.27
N GLU A 117 13.08 -17.22 -9.67
CA GLU A 117 13.48 -18.34 -10.53
C GLU A 117 14.11 -17.85 -11.85
N THR A 118 13.67 -16.69 -12.35
CA THR A 118 14.20 -16.07 -13.58
C THR A 118 15.14 -14.90 -13.29
N VAL A 119 14.83 -14.06 -12.29
CA VAL A 119 15.63 -12.88 -11.91
C VAL A 119 16.00 -12.97 -10.42
N PRO A 120 17.08 -13.69 -10.05
CA PRO A 120 17.36 -14.07 -8.66
C PRO A 120 17.53 -12.90 -7.68
N ASN A 121 17.93 -11.74 -8.17
CA ASN A 121 18.14 -10.52 -7.38
C ASN A 121 16.93 -9.56 -7.41
N ALA A 122 15.75 -10.01 -7.86
CA ALA A 122 14.54 -9.22 -7.85
C ALA A 122 14.23 -8.67 -6.44
N LYS A 123 13.91 -7.38 -6.37
CA LYS A 123 13.58 -6.65 -5.14
C LYS A 123 12.21 -6.00 -5.26
N LEU A 124 11.49 -5.99 -4.15
CA LEU A 124 10.12 -5.49 -4.10
C LEU A 124 10.00 -4.20 -3.27
N VAL A 125 9.21 -3.26 -3.77
CA VAL A 125 8.58 -2.19 -3.00
C VAL A 125 7.20 -2.68 -2.59
N TYR A 126 6.90 -2.70 -1.29
CA TYR A 126 5.63 -3.21 -0.78
C TYR A 126 4.78 -2.10 -0.15
N ASN A 127 3.55 -2.00 -0.63
CA ASN A 127 2.52 -1.13 -0.06
C ASN A 127 1.85 -1.80 1.14
N ASN A 128 2.20 -1.37 2.34
CA ASN A 128 1.47 -1.71 3.57
C ASN A 128 0.17 -0.89 3.60
N SER A 129 -0.78 -1.28 2.74
CA SER A 129 -1.92 -0.44 2.39
C SER A 129 -2.80 -0.09 3.60
N PRO A 130 -3.16 1.19 3.78
CA PRO A 130 -4.12 1.58 4.80
C PRO A 130 -5.56 1.16 4.44
N SER A 131 -5.80 0.70 3.20
CA SER A 131 -7.08 0.13 2.78
C SER A 131 -7.30 -1.30 3.28
N PHE A 132 -6.25 -1.97 3.76
CA PHE A 132 -6.40 -3.26 4.42
C PHE A 132 -6.99 -3.09 5.82
N ASN A 133 -7.95 -3.93 6.17
CA ASN A 133 -8.29 -4.14 7.57
C ASN A 133 -7.23 -5.07 8.19
N TRP A 134 -6.15 -4.50 8.74
CA TRP A 134 -5.01 -5.23 9.28
C TRP A 134 -5.42 -6.21 10.38
N THR A 135 -6.15 -5.76 11.39
CA THR A 135 -6.60 -6.61 12.51
C THR A 135 -7.42 -7.79 12.03
N LEU A 136 -8.41 -7.58 11.15
CA LEU A 136 -9.24 -8.67 10.64
C LEU A 136 -8.41 -9.67 9.82
N ASN A 137 -7.56 -9.19 8.92
CA ASN A 137 -6.72 -10.06 8.09
C ASN A 137 -5.81 -10.93 8.96
N PHE A 138 -5.10 -10.33 9.91
CA PHE A 138 -4.15 -11.06 10.74
C PHE A 138 -4.83 -11.97 11.77
N ARG A 139 -6.00 -11.61 12.30
CA ARG A 139 -6.78 -12.52 13.16
C ARG A 139 -7.35 -13.69 12.37
N GLN A 140 -7.79 -13.49 11.13
CA GLN A 140 -8.21 -14.60 10.25
C GLN A 140 -7.03 -15.51 9.90
N GLN A 141 -5.87 -14.94 9.54
CA GLN A 141 -4.65 -15.72 9.31
C GLN A 141 -4.22 -16.49 10.56
N ALA A 142 -4.32 -15.89 11.75
CA ALA A 142 -4.03 -16.57 13.01
C ALA A 142 -5.02 -17.71 13.28
N TYR A 143 -6.31 -17.47 13.07
CA TYR A 143 -7.36 -18.49 13.23
C TYR A 143 -7.09 -19.70 12.33
N ASP A 144 -6.84 -19.45 11.03
CA ASP A 144 -6.62 -20.51 10.06
C ASP A 144 -5.33 -21.30 10.37
N ARG A 145 -4.27 -20.60 10.81
CA ARG A 145 -3.02 -21.23 11.27
C ARG A 145 -3.24 -22.08 12.52
N TRP A 146 -4.00 -21.60 13.51
CA TRP A 146 -4.32 -22.35 14.72
C TRP A 146 -5.15 -23.60 14.44
N VAL A 147 -6.11 -23.52 13.51
CA VAL A 147 -6.85 -24.69 13.01
C VAL A 147 -5.90 -25.70 12.39
N ALA A 148 -4.99 -25.27 11.53
CA ALA A 148 -4.00 -26.15 10.90
C ALA A 148 -3.04 -26.80 11.92
N GLU A 149 -2.71 -26.10 13.01
CA GLU A 149 -1.90 -26.59 14.13
C GLU A 149 -2.69 -27.47 15.12
N GLY A 150 -4.01 -27.61 14.95
CA GLY A 150 -4.86 -28.39 15.85
C GLY A 150 -5.14 -27.73 17.20
N LYS A 151 -4.98 -26.41 17.32
CA LYS A 151 -5.35 -25.64 18.51
C LYS A 151 -6.88 -25.49 18.60
N ASP A 152 -7.40 -25.38 19.81
CA ASP A 152 -8.82 -25.15 20.04
C ASP A 152 -9.19 -23.71 19.67
N VAL A 153 -10.07 -23.57 18.68
CA VAL A 153 -10.61 -22.28 18.22
C VAL A 153 -12.11 -22.14 18.47
N SER A 154 -12.72 -23.06 19.23
CA SER A 154 -14.18 -23.12 19.46
C SER A 154 -14.73 -21.87 20.15
N ALA A 155 -13.90 -21.11 20.87
CA ALA A 155 -14.25 -19.85 21.48
C ALA A 155 -14.33 -18.67 20.50
N TYR A 156 -13.87 -18.84 19.26
CA TYR A 156 -13.77 -17.78 18.27
C TYR A 156 -14.77 -17.97 17.13
N ASP A 157 -15.62 -16.96 16.90
CA ASP A 157 -16.43 -16.87 15.69
C ASP A 157 -15.58 -16.19 14.59
N ARG A 158 -15.18 -16.95 13.57
CA ARG A 158 -14.35 -16.47 12.46
C ARG A 158 -14.93 -15.23 11.76
N ALA A 159 -16.26 -15.10 11.72
CA ALA A 159 -16.93 -13.95 11.08
C ALA A 159 -16.88 -12.68 11.95
N LYS A 160 -16.58 -12.79 13.25
CA LYS A 160 -16.58 -11.69 14.22
C LYS A 160 -15.20 -11.36 14.77
N LEU A 161 -14.13 -11.82 14.13
CA LEU A 161 -12.77 -11.63 14.65
C LEU A 161 -12.33 -10.16 14.76
N MET A 162 -13.02 -9.21 14.13
CA MET A 162 -12.78 -7.77 14.33
C MET A 162 -13.35 -7.22 15.66
N SER A 163 -14.16 -8.00 16.36
CA SER A 163 -14.84 -7.59 17.58
C SER A 163 -13.86 -7.22 18.71
N ALA A 164 -14.19 -6.17 19.46
CA ALA A 164 -13.44 -5.74 20.63
C ALA A 164 -13.44 -6.78 21.77
N GLU A 165 -14.41 -7.72 21.76
CA GLU A 165 -14.44 -8.82 22.73
C GLU A 165 -13.20 -9.73 22.64
N TYR A 166 -12.52 -9.72 21.48
CA TYR A 166 -11.32 -10.52 21.25
C TYR A 166 -10.01 -9.79 21.54
N ASP A 167 -10.01 -8.50 21.89
CA ASP A 167 -8.79 -7.68 22.01
C ASP A 167 -7.79 -8.19 23.05
N ALA A 168 -8.28 -8.83 24.11
CA ALA A 168 -7.43 -9.38 25.18
C ALA A 168 -7.16 -10.89 25.04
N THR A 169 -7.48 -11.50 23.89
CA THR A 169 -7.34 -12.95 23.71
C THR A 169 -5.98 -13.34 23.15
N GLU A 170 -5.59 -14.60 23.37
CA GLU A 170 -4.33 -15.14 22.84
C GLU A 170 -4.26 -15.11 21.31
N LEU A 171 -5.39 -15.34 20.63
CA LEU A 171 -5.49 -15.22 19.17
C LEU A 171 -5.17 -13.79 18.70
N ALA A 172 -5.67 -12.78 19.42
CA ALA A 172 -5.37 -11.38 19.12
C ALA A 172 -3.90 -11.05 19.37
N ALA A 173 -3.32 -11.53 20.48
CA ALA A 173 -1.90 -11.33 20.76
C ALA A 173 -0.99 -11.98 19.70
N ASP A 174 -1.33 -13.19 19.23
CA ASP A 174 -0.62 -13.86 18.13
C ASP A 174 -0.77 -13.09 16.81
N ALA A 175 -1.96 -12.59 16.50
CA ALA A 175 -2.20 -11.76 15.32
C ALA A 175 -1.42 -10.44 15.35
N ASP A 176 -1.43 -9.74 16.50
CA ASP A 176 -0.72 -8.46 16.67
C ASP A 176 0.80 -8.65 16.59
N GLU A 177 1.34 -9.77 17.09
CA GLU A 177 2.75 -10.09 16.90
C GLU A 177 3.09 -10.26 15.42
N LYS A 178 2.21 -10.87 14.62
CA LYS A 178 2.39 -10.98 13.16
C LYS A 178 2.26 -9.64 12.44
N VAL A 179 1.39 -8.73 12.90
CA VAL A 179 1.37 -7.34 12.39
C VAL A 179 2.69 -6.64 12.71
N ARG A 180 3.21 -6.80 13.94
CA ARG A 180 4.46 -6.20 14.39
C ARG A 180 5.67 -6.70 13.59
N THR A 181 5.73 -7.98 13.26
CA THR A 181 6.84 -8.57 12.49
C THR A 181 6.66 -8.50 10.98
N PHE A 182 5.49 -8.11 10.48
CA PHE A 182 5.13 -8.17 9.05
C PHE A 182 6.23 -7.64 8.12
N GLN A 183 6.77 -6.45 8.41
CA GLN A 183 7.79 -5.84 7.55
C GLN A 183 9.09 -6.67 7.54
N ALA A 184 9.57 -7.07 8.72
CA ALA A 184 10.76 -7.90 8.85
C ALA A 184 10.56 -9.26 8.15
N ASP A 185 9.38 -9.86 8.31
CA ASP A 185 9.06 -11.16 7.74
C ASP A 185 8.92 -11.09 6.21
N ALA A 186 8.28 -10.04 5.67
CA ALA A 186 8.16 -9.84 4.23
C ALA A 186 9.50 -9.47 3.58
N SER A 187 10.36 -8.68 4.24
CA SER A 187 11.71 -8.42 3.76
C SER A 187 12.53 -9.70 3.63
N ARG A 188 12.47 -10.59 4.63
CA ARG A 188 13.26 -11.83 4.64
C ARG A 188 12.68 -12.92 3.73
N GLU A 189 11.36 -13.14 3.68
CA GLU A 189 10.75 -14.21 2.85
C GLU A 189 10.53 -13.78 1.40
N ALA A 190 10.09 -12.53 1.18
CA ALA A 190 9.68 -12.05 -0.13
C ALA A 190 10.69 -11.08 -0.76
N GLY A 191 11.80 -10.75 -0.10
CA GLY A 191 12.77 -9.78 -0.64
C GLY A 191 12.21 -8.36 -0.76
N VAL A 192 11.29 -7.96 0.13
CA VAL A 192 10.84 -6.57 0.23
C VAL A 192 12.01 -5.69 0.64
N PHE A 193 12.45 -4.85 -0.28
CA PHE A 193 13.52 -3.88 -0.10
C PHE A 193 13.03 -2.58 0.52
N HIS A 194 11.82 -2.14 0.17
CA HIS A 194 11.25 -0.90 0.66
C HIS A 194 9.80 -1.09 1.09
N HIS A 195 9.48 -0.69 2.32
CA HIS A 195 8.12 -0.65 2.85
C HIS A 195 7.61 0.79 2.85
N LEU A 196 6.39 0.99 2.37
CA LEU A 196 5.69 2.25 2.47
C LEU A 196 4.25 2.04 2.94
N ILE A 197 3.65 3.10 3.48
CA ILE A 197 2.19 3.22 3.60
C ILE A 197 1.83 4.35 2.65
N THR A 198 0.87 4.15 1.75
CA THR A 198 0.55 5.14 0.70
C THR A 198 -0.05 6.43 1.24
N LEU A 199 -1.02 6.32 2.16
CA LEU A 199 -1.82 7.45 2.64
C LEU A 199 -1.79 7.64 4.19
N PRO A 200 -0.69 7.40 4.91
CA PRO A 200 -0.69 7.43 6.37
C PRO A 200 -1.05 8.83 6.89
N THR A 201 -0.51 9.87 6.25
CA THR A 201 -0.69 11.26 6.67
C THR A 201 -2.09 11.80 6.39
N TYR A 202 -2.81 11.24 5.40
CA TYR A 202 -4.23 11.52 5.19
C TYR A 202 -5.04 11.10 6.42
N HIS A 203 -4.85 9.86 6.87
CA HIS A 203 -5.55 9.32 8.03
C HIS A 203 -5.14 10.00 9.33
N THR A 204 -3.85 10.26 9.56
CA THR A 204 -3.40 10.90 10.81
C THR A 204 -3.86 12.35 10.90
N ALA A 205 -3.85 13.11 9.80
CA ALA A 205 -4.36 14.48 9.79
C ALA A 205 -5.87 14.54 10.05
N ALA A 206 -6.64 13.63 9.44
CA ALA A 206 -8.08 13.54 9.66
C ALA A 206 -8.41 13.16 11.11
N LEU A 207 -7.76 12.12 11.65
CA LEU A 207 -7.98 11.64 13.02
C LEU A 207 -7.61 12.70 14.05
N SER A 208 -6.41 13.29 13.96
CA SER A 208 -5.96 14.29 14.94
C SER A 208 -6.87 15.52 14.94
N THR A 209 -7.37 15.93 13.77
CA THR A 209 -8.31 17.05 13.65
C THR A 209 -9.67 16.69 14.24
N HIS A 210 -10.17 15.47 13.99
CA HIS A 210 -11.42 14.97 14.55
C HIS A 210 -11.41 14.94 16.08
N GLU A 211 -10.39 14.31 16.67
CA GLU A 211 -10.24 14.20 18.12
C GLU A 211 -10.12 15.57 18.79
N LEU A 212 -9.30 16.47 18.22
CA LEU A 212 -9.15 17.82 18.76
C LEU A 212 -10.46 18.61 18.67
N ALA A 213 -11.16 18.57 17.52
CA ALA A 213 -12.42 19.27 17.35
C ALA A 213 -13.50 18.73 18.31
N GLN A 214 -13.55 17.41 18.52
CA GLN A 214 -14.49 16.78 19.44
C GLN A 214 -14.30 17.26 20.88
N GLY A 215 -13.06 17.30 21.38
CA GLY A 215 -12.77 17.79 22.73
C GLY A 215 -12.95 19.32 22.85
N TYR A 216 -12.40 20.07 21.89
CA TYR A 216 -12.35 21.54 21.93
C TYR A 216 -13.74 22.18 21.84
N PHE A 217 -14.60 21.71 20.93
CA PHE A 217 -15.98 22.18 20.82
C PHE A 217 -16.95 21.38 21.71
N GLY A 218 -16.46 20.33 22.38
CA GLY A 218 -17.15 19.60 23.43
C GLY A 218 -17.03 20.28 24.80
N SER A 219 -17.03 19.48 25.87
CA SER A 219 -16.96 19.98 27.24
C SER A 219 -15.56 20.35 27.72
N GLU A 220 -14.50 19.97 26.99
CA GLU A 220 -13.11 20.18 27.42
C GLU A 220 -12.58 21.58 27.09
N GLY A 221 -13.08 22.20 26.01
CA GLY A 221 -12.63 23.52 25.59
C GLY A 221 -11.12 23.56 25.32
N MET A 222 -10.45 24.62 25.79
CA MET A 222 -8.98 24.76 25.66
C MET A 222 -8.19 23.60 26.27
N LEU A 223 -8.76 22.83 27.21
CA LEU A 223 -8.06 21.69 27.81
C LEU A 223 -7.74 20.60 26.76
N ALA A 224 -8.60 20.40 25.76
CA ALA A 224 -8.37 19.45 24.68
C ALA A 224 -7.06 19.77 23.92
N TYR A 225 -6.83 21.04 23.58
CA TYR A 225 -5.60 21.49 22.94
C TYR A 225 -4.39 21.38 23.88
N VAL A 226 -4.53 21.88 25.12
CA VAL A 226 -3.41 21.90 26.08
C VAL A 226 -2.95 20.49 26.45
N ALA A 227 -3.87 19.57 26.72
CA ALA A 227 -3.56 18.20 27.11
C ALA A 227 -3.23 17.30 25.90
N GLY A 228 -3.98 17.42 24.81
CA GLY A 228 -3.85 16.57 23.62
C GLY A 228 -2.67 16.94 22.73
N VAL A 229 -2.29 18.22 22.68
CA VAL A 229 -1.26 18.76 21.76
C VAL A 229 -0.12 19.42 22.52
N GLN A 230 -0.36 20.58 23.13
CA GLN A 230 0.72 21.47 23.59
C GLN A 230 1.64 20.83 24.65
N ARG A 231 1.06 20.18 25.68
CA ARG A 231 1.86 19.47 26.70
C ARG A 231 2.67 18.31 26.11
N LYS A 232 2.13 17.61 25.11
CA LYS A 232 2.83 16.51 24.44
C LYS A 232 3.98 17.04 23.60
N GLU A 233 3.78 18.12 22.84
CA GLU A 233 4.84 18.76 22.06
C GLU A 233 5.98 19.26 22.94
N ILE A 234 5.67 19.99 24.02
CA ILE A 234 6.68 20.50 24.97
C ILE A 234 7.49 19.35 25.58
N ARG A 235 6.82 18.31 26.11
CA ARG A 235 7.50 17.18 26.77
C ARG A 235 8.25 16.29 25.80
N GLY A 236 7.79 16.22 24.55
CA GLY A 236 8.44 15.48 23.46
C GLY A 236 9.56 16.25 22.77
N GLY A 237 9.79 17.52 23.13
CA GLY A 237 10.78 18.36 22.45
C GLY A 237 10.45 18.65 20.98
N ILE A 238 9.16 18.66 20.63
CA ILE A 238 8.72 18.87 19.24
C ILE A 238 8.85 20.36 18.89
N ALA A 239 9.68 20.66 17.90
CA ALA A 239 9.99 22.05 17.50
C ALA A 239 8.77 22.85 17.02
N CYS A 240 7.70 22.19 16.57
CA CYS A 240 6.45 22.82 16.14
C CYS A 240 5.79 23.70 17.21
N VAL A 241 6.07 23.48 18.51
CA VAL A 241 5.58 24.39 19.57
C VAL A 241 6.05 25.83 19.33
N LYS A 242 7.24 25.99 18.74
CA LYS A 242 7.81 27.27 18.25
C LYS A 242 7.48 27.47 16.77
N HIS A 243 6.20 27.39 16.41
CA HIS A 243 5.73 27.40 15.02
C HIS A 243 6.16 28.64 14.22
N GLN A 244 6.38 29.79 14.87
CA GLN A 244 6.90 30.98 14.19
C GLN A 244 8.32 30.76 13.66
N ALA A 245 9.23 30.21 14.49
CA ALA A 245 10.59 29.87 14.07
C ALA A 245 10.56 28.78 12.98
N MET A 246 9.73 27.75 13.15
CA MET A 246 9.56 26.69 12.15
C MET A 246 9.00 27.20 10.80
N ALA A 247 8.24 28.30 10.82
CA ALA A 247 7.77 28.99 9.61
C ALA A 247 8.83 29.94 9.01
N GLY A 248 10.03 30.01 9.58
CA GLY A 248 11.15 30.78 9.05
C GLY A 248 11.17 32.27 9.45
N SER A 249 10.43 32.67 10.49
CA SER A 249 10.45 34.06 10.96
C SER A 249 11.86 34.54 11.33
N ASP A 250 12.64 33.71 12.02
CA ASP A 250 14.01 34.02 12.43
C ASP A 250 14.93 34.25 11.20
N ILE A 251 14.80 33.40 10.17
CA ILE A 251 15.53 33.56 8.90
C ILE A 251 15.15 34.88 8.21
N GLY A 252 13.87 35.23 8.24
CA GLY A 252 13.38 36.50 7.71
C GLY A 252 13.95 37.71 8.46
N ASP A 253 14.10 37.61 9.77
CA ASP A 253 14.64 38.69 10.60
C ASP A 253 16.16 38.83 10.45
N ASP A 254 16.89 37.72 10.41
CA ASP A 254 18.33 37.71 10.10
C ASP A 254 18.61 38.33 8.73
N HIS A 255 17.80 37.98 7.72
CA HIS A 255 17.92 38.55 6.38
C HIS A 255 17.76 40.07 6.42
N LYS A 256 16.72 40.60 7.09
CA LYS A 256 16.51 42.05 7.18
C LYS A 256 17.66 42.75 7.91
N GLU A 257 18.18 42.13 8.98
CA GLU A 257 19.31 42.66 9.74
C GLU A 257 20.59 42.73 8.91
N ILE A 258 20.86 41.73 8.07
CA ILE A 258 22.00 41.75 7.14
C ILE A 258 21.95 42.98 6.21
N PHE A 259 20.76 43.36 5.72
CA PHE A 259 20.63 44.48 4.76
C PHE A 259 20.44 45.85 5.40
N SER A 260 19.77 45.92 6.56
CA SER A 260 19.33 47.18 7.16
C SER A 260 19.97 47.48 8.52
N GLY A 261 20.76 46.55 9.07
CA GLY A 261 21.35 46.66 10.41
C GLY A 261 20.29 47.03 11.45
N ASP A 262 20.59 48.03 12.27
CA ASP A 262 19.72 48.52 13.34
C ASP A 262 18.35 49.06 12.85
N ASN A 263 18.19 49.34 11.54
CA ASN A 263 16.93 49.79 10.98
C ASN A 263 16.01 48.64 10.53
N ALA A 264 16.41 47.39 10.73
CA ALA A 264 15.64 46.21 10.35
C ALA A 264 14.32 46.12 11.11
N LEU A 265 13.20 46.10 10.37
CA LEU A 265 11.86 45.86 10.91
C LEU A 265 11.62 44.35 11.12
N LYS A 266 12.06 43.85 12.28
CA LYS A 266 11.93 42.44 12.67
C LYS A 266 10.47 42.06 12.96
N ALA A 267 10.10 40.81 12.67
CA ALA A 267 8.80 40.24 12.98
C ALA A 267 8.66 39.97 14.48
N HIS A 268 9.79 39.67 15.14
CA HIS A 268 9.85 39.53 16.59
C HIS A 268 10.28 40.82 17.28
N ASP A 269 9.55 41.19 18.33
CA ASP A 269 10.00 42.09 19.39
C ASP A 269 10.47 41.20 20.54
N ASP A 270 11.74 41.28 20.93
CA ASP A 270 12.35 40.42 21.97
C ASP A 270 11.57 40.43 23.29
N ALA A 271 10.91 41.55 23.62
CA ALA A 271 10.10 41.69 24.82
C ALA A 271 8.71 41.01 24.73
N LYS A 272 8.23 40.72 23.52
CA LYS A 272 6.87 40.17 23.25
C LYS A 272 6.89 38.86 22.48
N ASN A 273 8.07 38.28 22.27
CA ASN A 273 8.20 37.02 21.55
C ASN A 273 7.45 35.91 22.29
N THR A 274 6.41 35.37 21.65
CA THR A 274 5.59 34.29 22.21
C THR A 274 6.40 33.02 22.46
N MET A 275 7.54 32.86 21.79
CA MET A 275 8.47 31.75 22.01
C MET A 275 9.13 31.77 23.39
N ASN A 276 9.19 32.92 24.07
CA ASN A 276 9.74 33.04 25.42
C ASN A 276 8.94 32.21 26.44
N GLN A 277 7.66 31.92 26.16
CA GLN A 277 6.82 31.06 27.00
C GLN A 277 7.26 29.58 26.98
N PHE A 278 8.12 29.20 26.03
CA PHE A 278 8.63 27.84 25.85
C PHE A 278 10.14 27.73 26.12
N ALA A 279 10.78 28.78 26.65
CA ALA A 279 12.23 28.81 26.88
C ALA A 279 12.68 28.16 28.20
N ALA A 280 11.74 27.85 29.11
CA ALA A 280 12.03 27.38 30.47
C ALA A 280 12.03 25.86 30.67
N HIS A 281 11.91 25.06 29.60
CA HIS A 281 11.80 23.60 29.65
C HIS A 281 12.66 22.93 28.59
#